data_AF-A0A2V8AFZ7-F1
#
_entry.id   AF-A0A2V8AFZ7-F1
#
_cell.length_a   1.000
_cell.length_b   1.000
_cell.length_c   1.000
_cell.angle_alpha   90.00
_cell.angle_beta   90.00
_cell.angle_gamma   90.00
#
_symmetry.space_group_name_H-M   'P 1'
#
loop_
_entity.id
_entity.type
_entity.pdbx_description
1 polymer ?
#
loop_
_entity_poly.entity_id
_entity_poly.type
_entity_poly.pdbx_seq_one_letter_code
_entity_poly.pdbx_strand_id
1 'polypeptide(L)'
;MSESLETLDERWKAGAFRYLMPDFRARVHRGETFVIAGDRFAIGSSREMSPAGLKAIAEEVGLQMVIVCGHNMGDIFRRNALNLGLHVVQSPDAVADARDGDELTFDPVSRRLTNETQRKTYDPAPLSAKEDEIRRTGGIFAAGRREFKSSVETTPRIEWPDETVARGMTSTEQIVWAHRVDKRAEVAPGATLRVYADLLPASDGTAPFAIHTFNQITGGNAIFPRQAAIANDHFVFTNKKDDDKQTAIGREFARRHGIEPPYYATPGDGIFHFYFPEQGLVLPGQFIPGADSHSRAYGAYGAVGMGVGSTTLGFGWSTGYIYFTLATARRVTCSGRLQPWVSGKDIVLELLRRWGTKQSQGMSVEFVDPHQQLRIAYRNTIANMMAEAEALNGIFAPDDITFAWYRAKGIVDLPYPRFAPGADAVYAIDETIELTGVMPMIAKPFSPGNAFPAEEVA
;
A
#
# COMPACT_ATOMS: atom_id res chain seq x y z
N MET A 1 1.70 -13.17 -30.13
CA MET A 1 2.62 -13.56 -29.05
C MET A 1 2.34 -12.64 -27.88
N SER A 2 1.86 -13.18 -26.76
CA SER A 2 1.70 -12.44 -25.51
C SER A 2 3.07 -11.90 -25.08
N GLU A 3 3.14 -10.65 -24.64
CA GLU A 3 4.35 -10.13 -23.99
C GLU A 3 4.64 -11.02 -22.78
N SER A 4 5.73 -11.79 -22.82
CA SER A 4 6.18 -12.56 -21.68
C SER A 4 6.83 -11.60 -20.68
N LEU A 5 6.79 -11.93 -19.39
CA LEU A 5 7.47 -11.14 -18.35
C LEU A 5 8.98 -11.01 -18.59
N GLU A 6 9.58 -11.93 -19.34
CA GLU A 6 10.97 -11.84 -19.83
C GLU A 6 11.17 -10.68 -20.81
N THR A 7 10.17 -10.34 -21.63
CA THR A 7 10.22 -9.18 -22.55
C THR A 7 9.85 -7.84 -21.88
N LEU A 8 9.13 -7.88 -20.76
CA LEU A 8 8.84 -6.69 -19.95
C LEU A 8 10.09 -6.16 -19.21
N ASP A 9 11.07 -7.03 -18.97
CA ASP A 9 12.33 -6.70 -18.30
C ASP A 9 13.09 -5.57 -19.04
N GLU A 10 13.23 -5.65 -20.37
CA GLU A 10 14.01 -4.66 -21.13
C GLU A 10 13.46 -3.23 -21.06
N ARG A 11 12.13 -3.06 -21.08
CA ARG A 11 11.52 -1.72 -21.03
C ARG A 11 11.69 -1.05 -19.67
N TRP A 12 11.65 -1.80 -18.57
CA TRP A 12 11.87 -1.23 -17.23
C TRP A 12 13.32 -0.90 -16.98
N LYS A 13 14.21 -1.80 -17.39
CA LYS A 13 15.66 -1.52 -17.36
C LYS A 13 15.98 -0.25 -18.15
N ALA A 14 15.34 -0.06 -19.31
CA ALA A 14 15.48 1.18 -20.08
C ALA A 14 14.83 2.42 -19.43
N GLY A 15 13.84 2.24 -18.55
CA GLY A 15 13.15 3.33 -17.85
C GLY A 15 13.85 3.77 -16.56
N ALA A 16 14.63 2.90 -15.92
CA ALA A 16 15.30 3.16 -14.65
C ALA A 16 16.23 4.37 -14.74
N PHE A 17 15.91 5.42 -13.97
CA PHE A 17 16.63 6.71 -13.93
C PHE A 17 16.89 7.37 -15.29
N ARG A 18 16.19 7.00 -16.36
CA ARG A 18 16.47 7.43 -17.74
C ARG A 18 16.71 8.93 -17.93
N TYR A 19 15.94 9.77 -17.22
CA TYR A 19 16.04 11.23 -17.31
C TYR A 19 16.91 11.86 -16.23
N LEU A 20 17.16 11.16 -15.12
CA LEU A 20 17.91 11.67 -13.98
C LEU A 20 19.40 11.30 -14.06
N MET A 21 19.68 10.08 -14.46
CA MET A 21 21.02 9.51 -14.61
C MET A 21 21.04 8.62 -15.87
N PRO A 22 21.16 9.23 -17.07
CA PRO A 22 21.02 8.51 -18.33
C PRO A 22 22.05 7.39 -18.54
N ASP A 23 23.19 7.46 -17.87
CA ASP A 23 24.26 6.46 -17.90
C ASP A 23 24.13 5.41 -16.78
N PHE A 24 23.06 5.42 -15.98
CA PHE A 24 22.86 4.54 -14.82
C PHE A 24 23.16 3.07 -15.11
N ARG A 25 22.56 2.48 -16.16
CA ARG A 25 22.82 1.08 -16.54
C ARG A 25 24.30 0.82 -16.83
N ALA A 26 24.97 1.75 -17.49
CA ALA A 26 26.41 1.65 -17.77
C ALA A 26 27.26 1.78 -16.50
N ARG A 27 26.87 2.63 -15.54
CA ARG A 27 27.52 2.72 -14.22
C ARG A 27 27.42 1.39 -13.47
N VAL A 28 26.23 0.79 -13.41
CA VAL A 28 26.02 -0.50 -12.75
C VAL A 28 26.85 -1.60 -13.41
N HIS A 29 26.91 -1.65 -14.74
CA HIS A 29 27.72 -2.63 -15.46
C HIS A 29 29.23 -2.48 -15.22
N ARG A 30 29.69 -1.30 -14.75
CA ARG A 30 31.08 -1.09 -14.30
C ARG A 30 31.34 -1.46 -12.84
N GLY A 31 30.31 -1.87 -12.08
CA GLY A 31 30.42 -2.24 -10.68
C GLY A 31 29.83 -1.22 -9.70
N GLU A 32 29.33 -0.07 -10.17
CA GLU A 32 28.77 0.97 -9.32
C GLU A 32 27.35 0.57 -8.87
N THR A 33 27.25 -0.06 -7.70
CA THR A 33 26.06 -0.83 -7.26
C THR A 33 25.33 -0.23 -6.05
N PHE A 34 25.70 0.99 -5.65
CA PHE A 34 25.04 1.72 -4.57
C PHE A 34 24.26 2.89 -5.13
N VAL A 35 22.95 2.94 -4.84
CA VAL A 35 22.10 4.11 -5.09
C VAL A 35 21.93 4.86 -3.79
N ILE A 36 22.52 6.05 -3.70
CA ILE A 36 22.34 6.96 -2.58
C ILE A 36 21.20 7.93 -2.91
N ALA A 37 20.11 7.80 -2.19
CA ALA A 37 18.93 8.64 -2.34
C ALA A 37 18.74 9.54 -1.12
N GLY A 38 18.37 10.79 -1.38
CA GLY A 38 18.02 11.74 -0.32
C GLY A 38 16.78 11.35 0.48
N ASP A 39 16.29 12.29 1.27
CA ASP A 39 15.00 12.11 1.95
C ASP A 39 13.87 11.96 0.93
N ARG A 40 12.84 11.20 1.29
CA ARG A 40 11.60 11.05 0.51
C ARG A 40 11.78 10.29 -0.81
N PHE A 41 12.60 9.23 -0.78
CA PHE A 41 12.81 8.38 -1.93
C PHE A 41 11.62 7.43 -2.20
N ALA A 42 11.28 7.25 -3.47
CA ALA A 42 10.30 6.28 -3.95
C ALA A 42 8.90 6.38 -3.29
N ILE A 43 8.43 7.61 -3.06
CA ILE A 43 7.07 7.88 -2.57
C ILE A 43 6.06 7.77 -3.72
N GLY A 44 4.87 7.27 -3.41
CA GLY A 44 3.69 7.34 -4.28
C GLY A 44 3.26 5.97 -4.77
N SER A 45 3.35 5.74 -6.08
CA SER A 45 2.76 4.59 -6.75
C SER A 45 3.24 3.25 -6.18
N SER A 46 2.33 2.28 -6.06
CA SER A 46 2.64 0.90 -5.65
C SER A 46 3.32 0.05 -6.72
N ARG A 47 3.60 0.62 -7.90
CA ARG A 47 4.21 -0.05 -9.05
C ARG A 47 5.54 -0.69 -8.71
N GLU A 48 5.52 -2.02 -8.65
CA GLU A 48 6.67 -2.86 -8.39
C GLU A 48 7.77 -2.79 -9.45
N MET A 49 7.48 -2.26 -10.64
CA MET A 49 8.45 -2.07 -11.71
C MET A 49 9.59 -1.13 -11.29
N SER A 50 9.33 -0.21 -10.34
CA SER A 50 10.33 0.72 -9.84
C SER A 50 11.49 0.00 -9.13
N PRO A 51 11.28 -0.81 -8.08
CA PRO A 51 12.37 -1.61 -7.49
C PRO A 51 12.84 -2.75 -8.40
N ALA A 52 11.94 -3.38 -9.18
CA ALA A 52 12.31 -4.49 -10.05
C ALA A 52 13.30 -4.07 -11.15
N GLY A 53 13.11 -2.90 -11.79
CA GLY A 53 14.02 -2.41 -12.82
C GLY A 53 15.44 -2.14 -12.30
N LEU A 54 15.56 -1.61 -11.07
CA LEU A 54 16.86 -1.37 -10.43
C LEU A 54 17.58 -2.69 -10.12
N LYS A 55 16.84 -3.68 -9.60
CA LYS A 55 17.36 -5.03 -9.35
C LYS A 55 17.81 -5.70 -10.65
N ALA A 56 16.95 -5.68 -11.67
CA ALA A 56 17.18 -6.38 -12.93
C ALA A 56 18.45 -5.88 -13.65
N ILE A 57 18.71 -4.57 -13.66
CA ILE A 57 19.94 -3.99 -14.23
C ILE A 57 21.21 -4.57 -13.60
N ALA A 58 21.23 -4.75 -12.27
CA ALA A 58 22.38 -5.31 -11.58
C ALA A 58 22.56 -6.80 -11.89
N GLU A 59 21.45 -7.54 -11.99
CA GLU A 59 21.48 -8.98 -12.29
C GLU A 59 21.99 -9.30 -13.69
N GLU A 60 21.89 -8.39 -14.66
CA GLU A 60 22.43 -8.58 -16.02
C GLU A 60 23.92 -8.91 -16.04
N VAL A 61 24.65 -8.39 -15.06
CA VAL A 61 26.10 -8.57 -14.91
C VAL A 61 26.44 -9.37 -13.64
N GLY A 62 25.45 -10.06 -13.05
CA GLY A 62 25.64 -10.88 -11.86
C GLY A 62 25.96 -10.09 -10.58
N LEU A 63 25.59 -8.80 -10.54
CA LEU A 63 25.79 -7.93 -9.39
C LEU A 63 24.52 -7.79 -8.57
N GLN A 64 24.66 -7.27 -7.35
CA GLN A 64 23.55 -6.93 -6.47
C GLN A 64 23.52 -5.42 -6.24
N MET A 65 22.33 -4.84 -6.29
CA MET A 65 22.09 -3.42 -6.04
C MET A 65 21.77 -3.19 -4.56
N VAL A 66 22.33 -2.13 -3.98
CA VAL A 66 22.04 -1.65 -2.62
C VAL A 66 21.50 -0.22 -2.70
N ILE A 67 20.29 -0.01 -2.20
CA ILE A 67 19.68 1.32 -2.10
C ILE A 67 19.85 1.82 -0.67
N VAL A 68 20.48 2.99 -0.52
CA VAL A 68 20.60 3.70 0.75
C VAL A 68 19.76 4.97 0.68
N CYS A 69 18.80 5.11 1.58
CA CYS A 69 17.91 6.28 1.65
C CYS A 69 18.06 7.03 2.98
N GLY A 70 17.65 8.30 2.97
CA GLY A 70 17.67 9.18 4.14
C GLY A 70 16.59 8.84 5.17
N HIS A 71 15.92 9.86 5.70
CA HIS A 71 14.94 9.72 6.77
C HIS A 71 13.70 8.95 6.37
N ASN A 72 13.18 9.20 5.16
CA ASN A 72 11.91 8.63 4.70
C ASN A 72 12.07 7.96 3.35
N MET A 73 11.46 6.79 3.21
CA MET A 73 11.29 6.05 1.97
C MET A 73 9.86 5.54 1.91
N GLY A 74 9.27 5.51 0.72
CA GLY A 74 7.92 4.96 0.54
C GLY A 74 7.82 3.52 1.04
N ASP A 75 6.95 3.27 2.02
CA ASP A 75 6.80 1.96 2.66
C ASP A 75 6.44 0.85 1.67
N ILE A 76 5.65 1.18 0.63
CA ILE A 76 5.29 0.22 -0.42
C ILE A 76 6.54 -0.17 -1.22
N PHE A 77 7.36 0.82 -1.61
CA PHE A 77 8.62 0.55 -2.30
C PHE A 77 9.56 -0.31 -1.43
N ARG A 78 9.73 0.05 -0.15
CA ARG A 78 10.54 -0.73 0.81
C ARG A 78 10.11 -2.19 0.85
N ARG A 79 8.82 -2.45 1.07
CA ARG A 79 8.28 -3.82 1.12
C ARG A 79 8.48 -4.55 -0.20
N ASN A 80 8.20 -3.90 -1.33
CA ASN A 80 8.39 -4.50 -2.66
C ASN A 80 9.85 -4.86 -2.91
N ALA A 81 10.78 -3.97 -2.59
CA ALA A 81 12.20 -4.21 -2.72
C ALA A 81 12.65 -5.43 -1.89
N LEU A 82 12.24 -5.49 -0.61
CA LEU A 82 12.55 -6.63 0.27
C LEU A 82 11.93 -7.94 -0.24
N ASN A 83 10.69 -7.89 -0.72
CA ASN A 83 10.00 -9.06 -1.28
C ASN A 83 10.69 -9.61 -2.53
N LEU A 84 11.29 -8.73 -3.34
CA LEU A 84 12.09 -9.05 -4.52
C LEU A 84 13.53 -9.46 -4.18
N GLY A 85 13.96 -9.33 -2.92
CA GLY A 85 15.34 -9.60 -2.50
C GLY A 85 16.33 -8.47 -2.79
N LEU A 86 15.85 -7.27 -3.13
CA LEU A 86 16.68 -6.08 -3.29
C LEU A 86 17.12 -5.53 -1.92
N HIS A 87 18.38 -5.13 -1.79
CA HIS A 87 18.89 -4.58 -0.54
C HIS A 87 18.48 -3.11 -0.40
N VAL A 88 17.80 -2.81 0.70
CA VAL A 88 17.38 -1.45 1.03
C VAL A 88 17.74 -1.11 2.47
N VAL A 89 18.32 0.08 2.61
CA VAL A 89 18.99 0.55 3.82
C VAL A 89 18.52 1.97 4.09
N GLN A 90 17.96 2.20 5.26
CA GLN A 90 17.59 3.53 5.73
C GLN A 90 18.67 4.00 6.71
N SER A 91 19.47 4.98 6.29
CA SER A 91 20.59 5.50 7.07
C SER A 91 20.82 6.98 6.70
N PRO A 92 20.18 7.92 7.43
CA PRO A 92 20.34 9.35 7.18
C PRO A 92 21.80 9.81 7.24
N ASP A 93 22.57 9.31 8.22
CA ASP A 93 23.97 9.68 8.40
C ASP A 93 24.83 9.23 7.22
N ALA A 94 24.59 8.02 6.70
CA ALA A 94 25.30 7.52 5.52
C ALA A 94 24.99 8.36 4.28
N VAL A 95 23.73 8.75 4.08
CA VAL A 95 23.32 9.61 2.96
C VAL A 95 23.91 11.00 3.08
N ALA A 96 23.96 11.57 4.28
CA ALA A 96 24.51 12.90 4.51
C ALA A 96 26.03 12.96 4.27
N ASP A 97 26.73 11.87 4.60
CA ASP A 97 28.18 11.77 4.39
C ASP A 97 28.54 11.43 2.94
N ALA A 98 27.75 10.60 2.26
CA ALA A 98 28.08 10.02 0.96
C ALA A 98 28.32 11.06 -0.15
N ARG A 99 29.32 10.79 -0.98
CA ARG A 99 29.64 11.55 -2.19
C ARG A 99 29.65 10.64 -3.41
N ASP A 100 29.33 11.19 -4.58
CA ASP A 100 29.42 10.43 -5.83
C ASP A 100 30.87 9.98 -6.06
N GLY A 101 31.07 8.69 -6.31
CA GLY A 101 32.38 8.05 -6.41
C GLY A 101 32.97 7.50 -5.10
N ASP A 102 32.29 7.65 -3.95
CA ASP A 102 32.70 6.95 -2.73
C ASP A 102 32.60 5.43 -2.90
N GLU A 103 33.56 4.71 -2.34
CA GLU A 103 33.55 3.25 -2.24
C GLU A 103 32.78 2.81 -0.99
N LEU A 104 31.77 1.97 -1.19
CA LEU A 104 30.88 1.48 -0.14
C LEU A 104 30.90 -0.04 -0.06
N THR A 105 30.90 -0.56 1.15
CA THR A 105 30.72 -1.99 1.45
C THR A 105 29.43 -2.19 2.23
N PHE A 106 28.68 -3.24 1.92
CA PHE A 106 27.47 -3.64 2.64
C PHE A 106 27.55 -5.10 3.05
N ASP A 107 27.43 -5.37 4.36
CA ASP A 107 27.29 -6.74 4.85
C ASP A 107 25.80 -7.15 4.80
N PRO A 108 25.39 -8.09 3.92
CA PRO A 108 24.00 -8.49 3.82
C PRO A 108 23.47 -9.23 5.05
N VAL A 109 24.33 -9.75 5.94
CA VAL A 109 23.89 -10.46 7.14
C VAL A 109 23.60 -9.47 8.28
N SER A 110 24.57 -8.63 8.63
CA SER A 110 24.39 -7.61 9.68
C SER A 110 23.64 -6.36 9.20
N ARG A 111 23.53 -6.19 7.88
CA ARG A 111 23.07 -4.96 7.19
C ARG A 111 23.97 -3.75 7.44
N ARG A 112 25.15 -3.92 8.01
CA ARG A 112 26.07 -2.82 8.26
C ARG A 112 26.59 -2.23 6.96
N LEU A 113 26.60 -0.90 6.88
CA LEU A 113 27.12 -0.15 5.74
C LEU A 113 28.44 0.52 6.15
N THR A 114 29.45 0.43 5.30
CA THR A 114 30.75 1.07 5.50
C THR A 114 31.08 1.92 4.28
N ASN A 115 31.41 3.19 4.51
CA ASN A 115 32.02 4.06 3.51
C ASN A 115 33.54 3.92 3.66
N GLU A 116 34.17 3.20 2.75
CA GLU A 116 35.60 2.86 2.78
C GLU A 116 36.46 4.11 2.52
N THR A 117 36.02 4.94 1.58
CA THR A 117 36.69 6.21 1.24
C THR A 117 36.78 7.13 2.45
N GLN A 118 35.70 7.21 3.23
CA GLN A 118 35.62 8.07 4.41
C GLN A 118 35.99 7.37 5.72
N ARG A 119 36.19 6.05 5.70
CA ARG A 119 36.46 5.18 6.87
C ARG A 119 35.40 5.32 7.96
N LYS A 120 34.14 5.40 7.56
CA LYS A 120 32.98 5.50 8.46
C LYS A 120 32.06 4.30 8.31
N THR A 121 31.41 3.91 9.39
CA THR A 121 30.48 2.79 9.43
C THR A 121 29.16 3.25 10.03
N TYR A 122 28.07 2.70 9.51
CA TYR A 122 26.71 3.08 9.84
C TYR A 122 25.89 1.83 10.17
N ASP A 123 25.08 1.95 11.22
CA ASP A 123 24.09 0.95 11.60
C ASP A 123 22.71 1.41 11.11
N PRO A 124 22.12 0.75 10.09
CA PRO A 124 20.86 1.21 9.51
C PRO A 124 19.65 0.99 10.41
N ALA A 125 18.55 1.64 10.06
CA ALA A 125 17.27 1.38 10.73
C ALA A 125 16.92 -0.12 10.67
N PRO A 126 16.41 -0.69 11.77
CA PRO A 126 16.14 -2.12 11.88
C PRO A 126 15.01 -2.58 10.95
N LEU A 127 15.08 -3.86 10.56
CA LEU A 127 13.95 -4.56 9.93
C LEU A 127 13.12 -5.25 11.01
N SER A 128 11.83 -5.45 10.74
CA SER A 128 11.05 -6.43 11.48
C SER A 128 11.63 -7.83 11.29
N ALA A 129 11.38 -8.73 12.24
CA ALA A 129 11.84 -10.12 12.14
C ALA A 129 11.37 -10.80 10.85
N LYS A 130 10.15 -10.49 10.40
CA LYS A 130 9.60 -11.08 9.17
C LYS A 130 10.19 -10.49 7.90
N GLU A 131 10.44 -9.19 7.85
CA GLU A 131 11.19 -8.57 6.74
C GLU A 131 12.58 -9.21 6.60
N ASP A 132 13.28 -9.44 7.72
CA ASP A 132 14.58 -10.08 7.70
C ASP A 132 14.52 -11.56 7.28
N GLU A 133 13.50 -12.31 7.74
CA GLU A 133 13.25 -13.70 7.31
C GLU A 133 12.98 -13.78 5.80
N ILE A 134 12.08 -12.95 5.26
CA ILE A 134 11.74 -12.94 3.82
C ILE A 134 12.99 -12.66 2.99
N ARG A 135 13.76 -11.64 3.39
CA ARG A 135 15.00 -11.26 2.72
C ARG A 135 16.04 -12.40 2.74
N ARG A 136 16.26 -13.05 3.89
CA ARG A 136 17.23 -14.14 4.02
C ARG A 136 16.82 -15.43 3.31
N THR A 137 15.51 -15.68 3.17
CA THR A 137 15.00 -16.94 2.61
C THR A 137 14.77 -16.90 1.10
N GLY A 138 15.29 -15.87 0.41
CA GLY A 138 15.19 -15.75 -1.05
C GLY A 138 13.91 -15.07 -1.54
N GLY A 139 13.32 -14.19 -0.71
CA GLY A 139 12.14 -13.41 -1.06
C GLY A 139 10.82 -14.10 -0.79
N ILE A 140 9.72 -13.42 -1.11
CA ILE A 140 8.38 -13.85 -0.69
C ILE A 140 7.91 -15.13 -1.39
N PHE A 141 8.46 -15.47 -2.56
CA PHE A 141 8.07 -16.68 -3.29
C PHE A 141 8.44 -17.94 -2.52
N ALA A 142 9.62 -17.95 -1.89
CA ALA A 142 10.06 -19.07 -1.07
C ALA A 142 9.18 -19.22 0.18
N ALA A 143 8.80 -18.11 0.82
CA ALA A 143 7.84 -18.11 1.92
C ALA A 143 6.46 -18.63 1.46
N GLY A 144 5.96 -18.11 0.34
CA GLY A 144 4.68 -18.53 -0.26
C GLY A 144 4.63 -20.03 -0.54
N ARG A 145 5.66 -20.61 -1.20
CA ARG A 145 5.70 -22.05 -1.48
C ARG A 145 5.70 -22.92 -0.21
N ARG A 146 6.37 -22.47 0.86
CA ARG A 146 6.37 -23.18 2.15
C ARG A 146 4.99 -23.15 2.81
N GLU A 147 4.32 -22.00 2.75
CA GLU A 147 3.07 -21.78 3.47
C GLU A 147 1.83 -22.22 2.69
N PHE A 148 1.91 -22.27 1.35
CA PHE A 148 0.79 -22.49 0.44
C PHE A 148 -0.05 -23.70 0.84
N LYS A 149 0.55 -24.89 0.99
CA LYS A 149 -0.19 -26.12 1.35
C LYS A 149 -1.04 -25.93 2.61
N SER A 150 -0.43 -25.45 3.69
CA SER A 150 -1.13 -25.23 4.97
C SER A 150 -2.24 -24.18 4.86
N SER A 151 -2.04 -23.17 4.01
CA SER A 151 -3.01 -22.10 3.80
C SER A 151 -4.28 -22.58 3.10
N VAL A 152 -4.19 -23.60 2.23
CA VAL A 152 -5.36 -24.19 1.55
C VAL A 152 -6.11 -25.17 2.46
N GLU A 153 -5.40 -25.85 3.35
CA GLU A 153 -5.96 -26.82 4.30
C GLU A 153 -6.65 -26.13 5.50
N THR A 154 -6.34 -24.87 5.78
CA THR A 154 -6.86 -24.13 6.94
C THR A 154 -8.06 -23.27 6.57
N THR A 155 -9.19 -23.49 7.22
CA THR A 155 -10.37 -22.61 7.10
C THR A 155 -10.11 -21.28 7.83
N PRO A 156 -10.26 -20.12 7.15
CA PRO A 156 -10.15 -18.82 7.81
C PRO A 156 -11.16 -18.68 8.95
N ARG A 157 -10.68 -18.20 10.09
CA ARG A 157 -11.52 -17.90 11.26
C ARG A 157 -11.43 -16.40 11.51
N ILE A 158 -12.52 -15.67 11.32
CA ILE A 158 -12.63 -14.25 11.66
C ILE A 158 -13.44 -14.16 12.95
N GLU A 159 -12.88 -13.51 13.97
CA GLU A 159 -13.51 -13.39 15.29
C GLU A 159 -13.28 -12.00 15.82
N TRP A 160 -14.35 -11.30 16.14
CA TRP A 160 -14.25 -9.94 16.64
C TRP A 160 -13.87 -9.91 18.13
N PRO A 161 -13.12 -8.89 18.58
CA PRO A 161 -12.81 -8.74 19.99
C PRO A 161 -14.10 -8.51 20.78
N ASP A 162 -14.16 -9.02 22.00
CA ASP A 162 -15.23 -8.64 22.94
C ASP A 162 -15.06 -7.17 23.39
N GLU A 163 -16.06 -6.65 24.09
CA GLU A 163 -16.06 -5.25 24.54
C GLU A 163 -14.85 -4.90 25.43
N THR A 164 -14.35 -5.85 26.23
CA THR A 164 -13.22 -5.61 27.13
C THR A 164 -11.93 -5.42 26.34
N VAL A 165 -11.70 -6.26 25.33
CA VAL A 165 -10.54 -6.15 24.45
C VAL A 165 -10.67 -4.95 23.50
N ALA A 166 -11.86 -4.77 22.90
CA ALA A 166 -12.12 -3.70 21.94
C ALA A 166 -11.98 -2.30 22.54
N ARG A 167 -12.27 -2.14 23.84
CA ARG A 167 -12.21 -0.85 24.56
C ARG A 167 -10.84 -0.17 24.46
N GLY A 168 -9.75 -0.91 24.37
CA GLY A 168 -8.39 -0.38 24.22
C GLY A 168 -7.89 -0.28 22.78
N MET A 169 -8.72 -0.61 21.79
CA MET A 169 -8.30 -0.74 20.38
C MET A 169 -8.96 0.31 19.49
N THR A 170 -8.17 0.90 18.61
CA THR A 170 -8.63 1.68 17.45
C THR A 170 -9.46 0.82 16.48
N SER A 171 -10.17 1.44 15.53
CA SER A 171 -10.92 0.70 14.50
C SER A 171 -10.01 -0.23 13.68
N THR A 172 -8.82 0.27 13.33
CA THR A 172 -7.82 -0.51 12.58
C THR A 172 -7.34 -1.70 13.39
N GLU A 173 -7.04 -1.51 14.68
CA GLU A 173 -6.60 -2.60 15.56
C GLU A 173 -7.69 -3.66 15.76
N GLN A 174 -8.96 -3.28 15.92
CA GLN A 174 -10.06 -4.24 16.04
C GLN A 174 -10.20 -5.10 14.79
N ILE A 175 -10.12 -4.50 13.60
CA ILE A 175 -10.18 -5.23 12.32
C ILE A 175 -8.98 -6.16 12.19
N VAL A 176 -7.76 -5.68 12.44
CA VAL A 176 -6.54 -6.50 12.37
C VAL A 176 -6.58 -7.64 13.39
N TRP A 177 -7.05 -7.37 14.61
CA TRP A 177 -7.28 -8.38 15.63
C TRP A 177 -8.24 -9.43 15.11
N ALA A 178 -9.36 -9.04 14.52
CA ALA A 178 -10.34 -10.01 14.03
C ALA A 178 -9.79 -10.92 12.93
N HIS A 179 -8.96 -10.36 12.05
CA HIS A 179 -8.44 -11.00 10.86
C HIS A 179 -7.09 -11.72 11.05
N ARG A 180 -6.46 -11.62 12.23
CA ARG A 180 -5.17 -12.29 12.50
C ARG A 180 -5.28 -13.80 12.30
N VAL A 181 -4.34 -14.39 11.56
CA VAL A 181 -4.29 -15.84 11.32
C VAL A 181 -3.94 -16.59 12.60
N ASP A 182 -2.93 -16.12 13.33
CA ASP A 182 -2.57 -16.67 14.64
C ASP A 182 -3.37 -15.98 15.74
N LYS A 183 -4.34 -16.70 16.31
CA LYS A 183 -5.22 -16.18 17.36
C LYS A 183 -4.52 -15.89 18.69
N ARG A 184 -3.29 -16.38 18.87
CA ARG A 184 -2.46 -16.10 20.05
C ARG A 184 -1.52 -14.92 19.84
N ALA A 185 -1.37 -14.44 18.60
CA ALA A 185 -0.50 -13.32 18.32
C ALA A 185 -1.06 -12.04 18.94
N GLU A 186 -0.17 -11.29 19.60
CA GLU A 186 -0.46 -9.98 20.16
C GLU A 186 -0.59 -8.95 19.02
N VAL A 187 -1.58 -8.08 19.13
CA VAL A 187 -1.82 -6.98 18.19
C VAL A 187 -1.33 -5.71 18.83
N ALA A 188 -0.09 -5.33 18.51
CA ALA A 188 0.57 -4.15 19.03
C ALA A 188 1.36 -3.43 17.91
N PRO A 189 1.54 -2.10 17.98
CA PRO A 189 2.36 -1.37 17.02
C PRO A 189 3.76 -1.98 16.87
N GLY A 190 4.22 -2.13 15.63
CA GLY A 190 5.49 -2.77 15.27
C GLY A 190 5.41 -4.29 15.10
N ALA A 191 4.35 -4.96 15.58
CA ALA A 191 4.18 -6.39 15.40
C ALA A 191 3.82 -6.72 13.94
N THR A 192 4.52 -7.68 13.34
CA THR A 192 4.17 -8.24 12.03
C THR A 192 3.31 -9.49 12.19
N LEU A 193 2.10 -9.42 11.65
CA LEU A 193 1.08 -10.45 11.73
C LEU A 193 0.80 -11.04 10.36
N ARG A 194 0.35 -12.29 10.32
CA ARG A 194 -0.42 -12.78 9.17
C ARG A 194 -1.86 -12.34 9.36
N VAL A 195 -2.44 -11.66 8.39
CA VAL A 195 -3.80 -11.12 8.45
C VAL A 195 -4.57 -11.57 7.22
N TYR A 196 -5.69 -12.27 7.43
CA TYR A 196 -6.59 -12.66 6.36
C TYR A 196 -7.14 -11.40 5.67
N ALA A 197 -7.17 -11.41 4.34
CA ALA A 197 -7.85 -10.39 3.57
C ALA A 197 -9.32 -10.78 3.35
N ASP A 198 -10.22 -9.84 3.11
CA ASP A 198 -11.56 -10.13 2.59
C ASP A 198 -11.63 -9.98 1.07
N LEU A 199 -10.80 -9.07 0.54
CA LEU A 199 -10.68 -8.76 -0.87
C LEU A 199 -9.23 -8.36 -1.18
N LEU A 200 -8.72 -8.81 -2.31
CA LEU A 200 -7.38 -8.51 -2.83
C LEU A 200 -7.51 -7.91 -4.23
N PRO A 201 -7.90 -6.63 -4.36
CA PRO A 201 -8.14 -6.00 -5.65
C PRO A 201 -6.85 -5.60 -6.36
N ALA A 202 -6.82 -5.77 -7.68
CA ALA A 202 -5.78 -5.28 -8.57
C ALA A 202 -6.38 -4.49 -9.75
N SER A 203 -5.60 -3.59 -10.34
CA SER A 203 -5.93 -3.00 -11.63
C SER A 203 -5.31 -3.80 -12.78
N ASP A 204 -5.74 -3.54 -14.01
CA ASP A 204 -5.09 -3.97 -15.26
C ASP A 204 -3.58 -3.65 -15.31
N GLY A 205 -3.12 -2.62 -14.59
CA GLY A 205 -1.70 -2.32 -14.47
C GLY A 205 -0.92 -3.13 -13.47
N THR A 206 -1.55 -3.64 -12.41
CA THR A 206 -0.87 -4.36 -11.32
C THR A 206 -1.20 -5.85 -11.26
N ALA A 207 -2.32 -6.28 -11.84
CA ALA A 207 -2.76 -7.67 -11.91
C ALA A 207 -1.75 -8.58 -12.61
N PRO A 208 -1.13 -8.24 -13.75
CA PRO A 208 -0.16 -9.13 -14.42
C PRO A 208 1.00 -9.60 -13.51
N PHE A 209 1.44 -8.73 -12.59
CA PHE A 209 2.49 -9.04 -11.62
C PHE A 209 2.00 -9.89 -10.44
N ALA A 210 0.79 -9.62 -9.99
CA ALA A 210 0.16 -10.45 -8.98
C ALA A 210 -0.07 -11.87 -9.52
N ILE A 211 -0.48 -12.00 -10.79
CA ILE A 211 -0.61 -13.27 -11.52
C ILE A 211 0.74 -13.97 -11.60
N HIS A 212 1.82 -13.26 -11.91
CA HIS A 212 3.16 -13.86 -11.93
C HIS A 212 3.53 -14.47 -10.58
N THR A 213 3.42 -13.69 -9.51
CA THR A 213 3.75 -14.14 -8.15
C THR A 213 2.89 -15.32 -7.74
N PHE A 214 1.58 -15.24 -8.01
CA PHE A 214 0.65 -16.33 -7.78
C PHE A 214 1.10 -17.61 -8.49
N ASN A 215 1.43 -17.54 -9.79
CA ASN A 215 1.90 -18.70 -10.55
C ASN A 215 3.22 -19.28 -10.00
N GLN A 216 4.15 -18.43 -9.53
CA GLN A 216 5.43 -18.87 -8.92
C GLN A 216 5.24 -19.61 -7.59
N ILE A 217 4.14 -19.36 -6.89
CA ILE A 217 3.81 -20.00 -5.61
C ILE A 217 2.97 -21.26 -5.84
N THR A 218 1.96 -21.19 -6.71
CA THR A 218 0.92 -22.22 -6.87
C THR A 218 1.21 -23.21 -7.99
N GLY A 219 2.19 -22.91 -8.85
CA GLY A 219 2.46 -23.65 -10.08
C GLY A 219 1.55 -23.28 -11.26
N GLY A 220 0.65 -22.30 -11.08
CA GLY A 220 -0.18 -21.75 -12.17
C GLY A 220 -1.30 -22.68 -12.67
N ASN A 221 -1.55 -23.78 -11.97
CA ASN A 221 -2.69 -24.65 -12.22
C ASN A 221 -4.01 -23.97 -11.84
N ALA A 222 -5.12 -24.43 -12.41
CA ALA A 222 -6.44 -23.93 -12.06
C ALA A 222 -6.76 -24.26 -10.58
N ILE A 223 -6.68 -23.24 -9.74
CA ILE A 223 -7.13 -23.23 -8.34
C ILE A 223 -8.05 -22.03 -8.14
N PHE A 224 -8.77 -21.95 -7.02
CA PHE A 224 -9.54 -20.75 -6.68
C PHE A 224 -8.60 -19.70 -6.05
N PRO A 225 -8.25 -18.61 -6.75
CA PRO A 225 -7.43 -17.56 -6.18
C PRO A 225 -8.20 -16.88 -5.05
N ARG A 226 -7.57 -16.79 -3.88
CA ARG A 226 -8.24 -16.36 -2.65
C ARG A 226 -8.59 -14.88 -2.77
N GLN A 227 -9.88 -14.57 -2.68
CA GLN A 227 -10.42 -13.20 -2.56
C GLN A 227 -9.99 -12.26 -3.70
N ALA A 228 -9.68 -12.81 -4.88
CA ALA A 228 -9.17 -12.03 -6.00
C ALA A 228 -10.26 -11.17 -6.64
N ALA A 229 -9.93 -9.91 -6.91
CA ALA A 229 -10.72 -9.03 -7.76
C ALA A 229 -9.80 -8.26 -8.71
N ILE A 230 -10.26 -8.02 -9.94
CA ILE A 230 -9.50 -7.34 -10.98
C ILE A 230 -10.41 -6.31 -11.63
N ALA A 231 -9.92 -5.08 -11.74
CA ALA A 231 -10.60 -4.02 -12.48
C ALA A 231 -9.74 -3.51 -13.63
N ASN A 232 -10.38 -3.21 -14.75
CA ASN A 232 -9.71 -2.67 -15.93
C ASN A 232 -10.07 -1.20 -16.09
N ASP A 233 -9.28 -0.32 -15.47
CA ASP A 233 -9.54 1.13 -15.38
C ASP A 233 -8.30 2.02 -15.66
N HIS A 234 -7.07 1.49 -15.74
CA HIS A 234 -5.87 2.31 -15.98
C HIS A 234 -5.43 2.34 -17.44
N PHE A 235 -5.68 1.27 -18.19
CA PHE A 235 -5.21 1.07 -19.56
C PHE A 235 -6.35 0.94 -20.57
N VAL A 236 -7.50 1.52 -20.22
CA VAL A 236 -8.71 1.50 -21.04
C VAL A 236 -8.87 2.80 -21.84
N PHE A 237 -9.50 2.70 -23.01
CA PHE A 237 -9.77 3.83 -23.91
C PHE A 237 -8.52 4.59 -24.41
N THR A 238 -7.34 3.96 -24.38
CA THR A 238 -6.07 4.58 -24.80
C THR A 238 -5.80 4.46 -26.31
N ASN A 239 -6.52 3.57 -27.01
CA ASN A 239 -6.29 3.19 -28.41
C ASN A 239 -4.88 2.64 -28.70
N LYS A 240 -4.18 2.11 -27.69
CA LYS A 240 -2.84 1.53 -27.84
C LYS A 240 -2.90 0.01 -27.75
N LYS A 241 -2.34 -0.67 -28.75
CA LYS A 241 -2.28 -2.15 -28.80
C LYS A 241 -1.55 -2.78 -27.61
N ASP A 242 -0.53 -2.11 -27.07
CA ASP A 242 0.23 -2.63 -25.93
C ASP A 242 -0.63 -2.62 -24.64
N ASP A 243 -1.48 -1.60 -24.47
CA ASP A 243 -2.42 -1.49 -23.34
C ASP A 243 -3.51 -2.58 -23.41
N ASP A 244 -3.98 -2.91 -24.62
CA ASP A 244 -4.93 -4.02 -24.84
C ASP A 244 -4.33 -5.38 -24.48
N LYS A 245 -3.04 -5.60 -24.77
CA LYS A 245 -2.34 -6.84 -24.41
C LYS A 245 -2.20 -6.96 -22.89
N GLN A 246 -1.87 -5.87 -22.21
CA GLN A 246 -1.74 -5.84 -20.75
C GLN A 246 -3.07 -6.24 -20.08
N THR A 247 -4.15 -5.59 -20.49
CA THR A 247 -5.53 -5.88 -20.05
C THR A 247 -5.93 -7.34 -20.34
N ALA A 248 -5.48 -7.92 -21.47
CA ALA A 248 -5.80 -9.31 -21.83
C ALA A 248 -5.21 -10.35 -20.87
N ILE A 249 -4.11 -10.05 -20.17
CA ILE A 249 -3.51 -10.97 -19.18
C ILE A 249 -4.47 -11.19 -18.01
N GLY A 250 -5.02 -10.10 -17.46
CA GLY A 250 -6.02 -10.15 -16.39
C GLY A 250 -7.28 -10.88 -16.81
N ARG A 251 -7.75 -10.62 -18.05
CA ARG A 251 -8.93 -11.29 -18.63
C ARG A 251 -8.76 -12.80 -18.76
N GLU A 252 -7.62 -13.26 -19.28
CA GLU A 252 -7.37 -14.70 -19.43
C GLU A 252 -7.21 -15.39 -18.08
N PHE A 253 -6.58 -14.72 -17.11
CA PHE A 253 -6.52 -15.22 -15.73
C PHE A 253 -7.91 -15.35 -15.11
N ALA A 254 -8.73 -14.29 -15.20
CA ALA A 254 -10.10 -14.32 -14.72
C ALA A 254 -10.91 -15.46 -15.35
N ARG A 255 -10.84 -15.63 -16.67
CA ARG A 255 -11.49 -16.74 -17.39
C ARG A 255 -10.99 -18.12 -16.92
N ARG A 256 -9.68 -18.27 -16.73
CA ARG A 256 -9.07 -19.54 -16.29
C ARG A 256 -9.50 -19.94 -14.88
N HIS A 257 -9.66 -18.96 -14.01
CA HIS A 257 -9.92 -19.16 -12.58
C HIS A 257 -11.39 -18.91 -12.18
N GLY A 258 -12.27 -18.62 -13.13
CA GLY A 258 -13.69 -18.37 -12.86
C GLY A 258 -13.97 -17.10 -12.08
N ILE A 259 -13.15 -16.06 -12.27
CA ILE A 259 -13.40 -14.74 -11.65
C ILE A 259 -14.40 -14.00 -12.55
N GLU A 260 -15.65 -13.96 -12.10
CA GLU A 260 -16.79 -13.37 -12.83
C GLU A 260 -17.19 -12.01 -12.22
N PRO A 261 -18.05 -11.21 -12.88
CA PRO A 261 -18.64 -10.04 -12.25
C PRO A 261 -19.35 -10.40 -10.93
N PRO A 262 -19.27 -9.56 -9.89
CA PRO A 262 -18.63 -8.23 -9.86
C PRO A 262 -17.13 -8.24 -9.52
N TYR A 263 -16.49 -9.41 -9.35
CA TYR A 263 -15.07 -9.50 -8.98
C TYR A 263 -14.13 -9.20 -10.16
N TYR A 264 -14.61 -9.41 -11.39
CA TYR A 264 -13.93 -8.95 -12.61
C TYR A 264 -14.69 -7.78 -13.23
N ALA A 265 -14.16 -6.56 -13.07
CA ALA A 265 -14.72 -5.34 -13.67
C ALA A 265 -14.13 -5.12 -15.07
N THR A 266 -14.99 -5.08 -16.08
CA THR A 266 -14.64 -4.87 -17.49
C THR A 266 -14.34 -3.40 -17.79
N PRO A 267 -13.64 -3.09 -18.91
CA PRO A 267 -13.43 -1.71 -19.34
C PRO A 267 -14.73 -0.90 -19.43
N GLY A 268 -14.82 0.18 -18.66
CA GLY A 268 -15.99 1.06 -18.59
C GLY A 268 -16.88 0.86 -17.36
N ASP A 269 -16.68 -0.19 -16.57
CA ASP A 269 -17.45 -0.42 -15.33
C ASP A 269 -17.13 0.64 -14.25
N GLY A 270 -15.90 1.15 -14.23
CA GLY A 270 -15.51 2.29 -13.40
C GLY A 270 -14.21 2.08 -12.63
N ILE A 271 -13.75 3.14 -11.95
CA ILE A 271 -12.56 3.10 -11.12
C ILE A 271 -12.82 2.22 -9.91
N PHE A 272 -11.90 1.30 -9.62
CA PHE A 272 -12.18 0.20 -8.69
C PHE A 272 -12.32 0.61 -7.21
N HIS A 273 -11.83 1.81 -6.87
CA HIS A 273 -12.04 2.46 -5.56
C HIS A 273 -13.48 2.95 -5.32
N PHE A 274 -14.27 3.03 -6.39
CA PHE A 274 -15.71 3.32 -6.36
C PHE A 274 -16.52 2.09 -6.73
N TYR A 275 -16.13 1.40 -7.81
CA TYR A 275 -16.87 0.25 -8.32
C TYR A 275 -17.03 -0.86 -7.26
N PHE A 276 -15.96 -1.36 -6.64
CA PHE A 276 -16.06 -2.48 -5.69
C PHE A 276 -16.92 -2.17 -4.45
N PRO A 277 -16.82 -0.99 -3.79
CA PRO A 277 -17.78 -0.60 -2.77
C PRO A 277 -19.23 -0.55 -3.27
N GLU A 278 -19.47 -0.04 -4.48
CA GLU A 278 -20.82 0.05 -5.04
C GLU A 278 -21.42 -1.30 -5.42
N GLN A 279 -20.58 -2.28 -5.76
CA GLN A 279 -20.98 -3.67 -5.99
C GLN A 279 -21.07 -4.52 -4.71
N GLY A 280 -20.86 -3.92 -3.53
CA GLY A 280 -20.94 -4.64 -2.25
C GLY A 280 -19.76 -5.58 -1.96
N LEU A 281 -18.60 -5.36 -2.61
CA LEU A 281 -17.38 -6.13 -2.35
C LEU A 281 -16.49 -5.52 -1.26
N VAL A 282 -16.67 -4.22 -1.00
CA VAL A 282 -16.04 -3.51 0.12
C VAL A 282 -17.14 -3.17 1.12
N LEU A 283 -17.03 -3.71 2.33
CA LEU A 283 -18.02 -3.68 3.39
C LEU A 283 -17.37 -3.30 4.73
N PRO A 284 -18.11 -2.72 5.69
CA PRO A 284 -17.58 -2.33 6.99
C PRO A 284 -16.94 -3.51 7.73
N GLY A 285 -15.80 -3.25 8.36
CA GLY A 285 -15.07 -4.23 9.17
C GLY A 285 -14.10 -5.13 8.38
N GLN A 286 -14.06 -5.02 7.05
CA GLN A 286 -13.16 -5.81 6.22
C GLN A 286 -11.70 -5.33 6.27
N PHE A 287 -10.77 -6.23 6.01
CA PHE A 287 -9.36 -5.96 5.77
C PHE A 287 -9.02 -6.14 4.28
N ILE A 288 -8.68 -5.05 3.59
CA ILE A 288 -8.59 -4.98 2.12
C ILE A 288 -7.25 -4.37 1.68
N PRO A 289 -6.20 -5.19 1.55
CA PRO A 289 -4.98 -4.81 0.87
C PRO A 289 -5.16 -4.86 -0.66
N GLY A 290 -5.05 -3.72 -1.34
CA GLY A 290 -5.18 -3.63 -2.79
C GLY A 290 -3.86 -3.24 -3.48
N ALA A 291 -3.64 -3.74 -4.70
CA ALA A 291 -2.45 -3.43 -5.49
C ALA A 291 -2.53 -2.06 -6.17
N ASP A 292 -2.81 -1.03 -5.37
CA ASP A 292 -2.86 0.38 -5.73
C ASP A 292 -2.73 1.22 -4.45
N SER A 293 -1.97 2.32 -4.50
CA SER A 293 -1.74 3.20 -3.35
C SER A 293 -3.03 3.77 -2.76
N HIS A 294 -4.02 4.03 -3.60
CA HIS A 294 -5.28 4.67 -3.25
C HIS A 294 -6.37 3.69 -2.79
N SER A 295 -6.04 2.39 -2.64
CA SER A 295 -6.90 1.41 -1.94
C SER A 295 -7.23 1.83 -0.50
N ARG A 296 -6.51 2.83 0.03
CA ARG A 296 -6.85 3.56 1.26
C ARG A 296 -8.24 4.20 1.23
N ALA A 297 -8.79 4.46 0.04
CA ALA A 297 -10.17 4.92 -0.15
C ALA A 297 -11.21 4.02 0.54
N TYR A 298 -10.93 2.73 0.71
CA TYR A 298 -11.83 1.79 1.39
C TYR A 298 -12.07 2.13 2.87
N GLY A 299 -11.18 2.92 3.46
CA GLY A 299 -11.35 3.53 4.77
C GLY A 299 -12.65 4.30 4.97
N ALA A 300 -13.17 4.91 3.90
CA ALA A 300 -14.41 5.68 3.94
C ALA A 300 -15.66 4.83 4.23
N TYR A 301 -15.54 3.52 4.01
CA TYR A 301 -16.62 2.55 4.13
C TYR A 301 -16.50 1.73 5.42
N GLY A 302 -15.58 2.09 6.33
CA GLY A 302 -15.33 1.36 7.56
C GLY A 302 -14.48 0.11 7.41
N ALA A 303 -13.74 -0.04 6.31
CA ALA A 303 -12.79 -1.12 6.08
C ALA A 303 -11.35 -0.63 6.27
N VAL A 304 -10.42 -1.52 6.66
CA VAL A 304 -8.99 -1.22 6.56
C VAL A 304 -8.56 -1.38 5.11
N GLY A 305 -8.54 -0.26 4.38
CA GLY A 305 -7.96 -0.17 3.04
C GLY A 305 -6.50 0.19 3.08
N MET A 306 -5.63 -0.57 2.42
CA MET A 306 -4.20 -0.24 2.30
C MET A 306 -3.64 -0.56 0.92
N GLY A 307 -2.66 0.25 0.48
CA GLY A 307 -1.92 -0.03 -0.74
C GLY A 307 -0.78 -1.01 -0.51
N VAL A 308 -0.73 -2.07 -1.32
CA VAL A 308 0.35 -3.06 -1.36
C VAL A 308 0.92 -3.18 -2.78
N GLY A 309 2.10 -3.78 -2.91
CA GLY A 309 2.61 -4.15 -4.23
C GLY A 309 1.99 -5.44 -4.76
N SER A 310 2.16 -5.66 -6.05
CA SER A 310 1.64 -6.83 -6.76
C SER A 310 2.16 -8.15 -6.21
N THR A 311 3.41 -8.20 -5.75
CA THR A 311 4.01 -9.39 -5.15
C THR A 311 3.36 -9.76 -3.81
N THR A 312 3.06 -8.77 -2.96
CA THR A 312 2.24 -9.01 -1.76
C THR A 312 0.84 -9.49 -2.14
N LEU A 313 0.23 -8.88 -3.17
CA LEU A 313 -1.11 -9.26 -3.61
C LEU A 313 -1.16 -10.69 -4.17
N GLY A 314 -0.19 -11.10 -4.99
CA GLY A 314 -0.10 -12.45 -5.55
C GLY A 314 0.17 -13.52 -4.47
N PHE A 315 0.94 -13.18 -3.43
CA PHE A 315 1.04 -14.01 -2.22
C PHE A 315 -0.32 -14.14 -1.53
N GLY A 316 -1.06 -13.03 -1.42
CA GLY A 316 -2.43 -13.03 -0.91
C GLY A 316 -3.38 -13.91 -1.73
N TRP A 317 -3.37 -13.81 -3.07
CA TRP A 317 -4.19 -14.67 -3.92
C TRP A 317 -3.84 -16.15 -3.77
N SER A 318 -2.59 -16.45 -3.39
CA SER A 318 -2.15 -17.83 -3.15
C SER A 318 -2.58 -18.35 -1.78
N THR A 319 -2.56 -17.52 -0.73
CA THR A 319 -2.68 -17.97 0.67
C THR A 319 -3.93 -17.48 1.41
N GLY A 320 -4.57 -16.41 0.92
CA GLY A 320 -5.71 -15.72 1.55
C GLY A 320 -5.34 -14.74 2.66
N TYR A 321 -4.04 -14.54 2.94
CA TYR A 321 -3.57 -13.57 3.92
C TYR A 321 -2.32 -12.84 3.43
N ILE A 322 -1.96 -11.76 4.10
CA ILE A 322 -0.69 -11.04 3.88
C ILE A 322 0.08 -10.92 5.19
N TYR A 323 1.38 -10.62 5.10
CA TYR A 323 2.12 -10.10 6.24
C TYR A 323 1.85 -8.60 6.38
N PHE A 324 1.37 -8.21 7.56
CA PHE A 324 0.99 -6.85 7.90
C PHE A 324 1.69 -6.43 9.18
N THR A 325 2.41 -5.31 9.13
CA THR A 325 3.00 -4.70 10.33
C THR A 325 2.08 -3.58 10.79
N LEU A 326 1.55 -3.70 12.01
CA LEU A 326 0.68 -2.68 12.58
C LEU A 326 1.49 -1.42 12.89
N ALA A 327 1.04 -0.25 12.40
CA ALA A 327 1.64 1.03 12.75
C ALA A 327 1.00 1.61 14.02
N THR A 328 1.65 2.60 14.63
CA THR A 328 1.00 3.47 15.62
C THR A 328 -0.14 4.25 14.97
N ALA A 329 -1.11 4.68 15.77
CA ALA A 329 -2.28 5.40 15.27
C ALA A 329 -2.22 6.92 15.53
N ARG A 330 -2.77 7.69 14.59
CA ARG A 330 -3.11 9.11 14.71
C ARG A 330 -4.62 9.26 14.66
N ARG A 331 -5.20 10.08 15.54
CA ARG A 331 -6.61 10.50 15.47
C ARG A 331 -6.73 11.92 14.93
N VAL A 332 -7.64 12.12 13.98
CA VAL A 332 -8.05 13.43 13.48
C VAL A 332 -9.54 13.61 13.75
N THR A 333 -9.87 14.46 14.72
CA THR A 333 -11.26 14.80 15.03
C THR A 333 -11.70 16.00 14.20
N CYS A 334 -12.76 15.85 13.40
CA CYS A 334 -13.38 16.92 12.62
C CYS A 334 -14.37 17.70 13.49
N SER A 335 -13.93 18.84 14.03
CA SER A 335 -14.76 19.70 14.90
C SER A 335 -15.34 20.90 14.16
N GLY A 336 -16.27 21.62 14.79
CA GLY A 336 -16.90 22.80 14.20
C GLY A 336 -17.87 22.46 13.08
N ARG A 337 -18.14 23.41 12.19
CA ARG A 337 -19.17 23.28 11.14
C ARG A 337 -18.55 23.24 9.76
N LEU A 338 -18.95 22.27 8.94
CA LEU A 338 -18.58 22.23 7.52
C LEU A 338 -19.12 23.49 6.82
N GLN A 339 -18.25 24.28 6.21
CA GLN A 339 -18.64 25.52 5.54
C GLN A 339 -19.24 25.26 4.14
N PRO A 340 -20.08 26.18 3.62
CA PRO A 340 -20.49 26.15 2.22
C PRO A 340 -19.29 26.07 1.28
N TRP A 341 -19.44 25.34 0.17
CA TRP A 341 -18.40 25.11 -0.85
C TRP A 341 -17.18 24.30 -0.41
N VAL A 342 -17.05 23.95 0.87
CA VAL A 342 -16.01 23.06 1.38
C VAL A 342 -16.43 21.60 1.20
N SER A 343 -15.49 20.80 0.70
CA SER A 343 -15.63 19.38 0.43
C SER A 343 -14.56 18.55 1.14
N GLY A 344 -14.64 17.22 1.04
CA GLY A 344 -13.58 16.34 1.52
C GLY A 344 -12.20 16.63 0.91
N LYS A 345 -12.16 17.20 -0.30
CA LYS A 345 -10.90 17.60 -0.96
C LYS A 345 -10.19 18.71 -0.18
N ASP A 346 -10.95 19.71 0.25
CA ASP A 346 -10.41 20.89 0.92
C ASP A 346 -9.89 20.52 2.31
N ILE A 347 -10.63 19.66 3.03
CA ILE A 347 -10.23 19.11 4.32
C ILE A 347 -8.91 18.36 4.21
N VAL A 348 -8.78 17.45 3.24
CA VAL A 348 -7.54 16.66 3.12
C VAL A 348 -6.36 17.48 2.60
N LEU A 349 -6.58 18.47 1.73
CA LEU A 349 -5.54 19.41 1.32
C LEU A 349 -5.04 20.26 2.51
N GLU A 350 -5.94 20.71 3.37
CA GLU A 350 -5.56 21.44 4.59
C GLU A 350 -4.77 20.54 5.56
N LEU A 351 -5.14 19.27 5.71
CA LEU A 351 -4.35 18.31 6.50
C LEU A 351 -2.96 18.09 5.91
N LEU A 352 -2.86 17.85 4.60
CA LEU A 352 -1.57 17.67 3.92
C LEU A 352 -0.68 18.91 4.04
N ARG A 353 -1.25 20.11 3.94
CA ARG A 353 -0.55 21.39 4.16
C ARG A 353 -0.02 21.51 5.59
N ARG A 354 -0.86 21.22 6.59
CA ARG A 354 -0.51 21.27 8.02
C ARG A 354 0.58 20.28 8.40
N TRP A 355 0.46 19.04 7.92
CA TRP A 355 1.44 18.00 8.19
C TRP A 355 2.76 18.22 7.44
N GLY A 356 2.71 18.90 6.29
CA GLY A 356 3.88 19.30 5.52
C GLY A 356 4.79 18.12 5.19
N THR A 357 6.10 18.29 5.43
CA THR A 357 7.09 17.25 5.14
C THR A 357 7.03 16.04 6.07
N LYS A 358 6.46 16.19 7.28
CA LYS A 358 6.30 15.09 8.25
C LYS A 358 5.18 14.12 7.87
N GLN A 359 4.19 14.62 7.14
CA GLN A 359 3.03 13.83 6.69
C GLN A 359 2.37 13.08 7.86
N SER A 360 1.93 11.84 7.67
CA SER A 360 1.36 11.00 8.74
C SER A 360 2.39 10.17 9.50
N GLN A 361 3.67 10.19 9.11
CA GLN A 361 4.73 9.38 9.72
C GLN A 361 4.45 7.86 9.68
N GLY A 362 3.83 7.36 8.60
CA GLY A 362 3.51 5.94 8.44
C GLY A 362 2.37 5.43 9.33
N MET A 363 1.73 6.30 10.11
CA MET A 363 0.69 5.93 11.07
C MET A 363 -0.60 5.48 10.37
N SER A 364 -1.42 4.69 11.06
CA SER A 364 -2.85 4.60 10.71
C SER A 364 -3.54 5.91 11.09
N VAL A 365 -4.46 6.40 10.27
CA VAL A 365 -5.21 7.65 10.55
C VAL A 365 -6.68 7.33 10.79
N GLU A 366 -7.11 7.48 12.04
CA GLU A 366 -8.51 7.36 12.47
C GLU A 366 -9.18 8.74 12.35
N PHE A 367 -10.19 8.85 11.49
CA PHE A 367 -10.98 10.06 11.33
C PHE A 367 -12.27 9.98 12.14
N VAL A 368 -12.53 10.99 12.96
CA VAL A 368 -13.73 11.09 13.79
C VAL A 368 -14.56 12.29 13.37
N ASP A 369 -15.79 12.05 12.90
CA ASP A 369 -16.76 13.08 12.51
C ASP A 369 -17.96 13.06 13.48
N PRO A 370 -17.83 13.68 14.68
CA PRO A 370 -18.81 13.55 15.76
C PRO A 370 -20.18 14.15 15.41
N HIS A 371 -20.23 15.06 14.44
CA HIS A 371 -21.46 15.71 13.99
C HIS A 371 -22.05 15.08 12.72
N GLN A 372 -21.42 14.00 12.21
CA GLN A 372 -21.88 13.29 11.00
C GLN A 372 -22.15 14.26 9.84
N GLN A 373 -21.21 15.17 9.58
CA GLN A 373 -21.32 16.18 8.52
C GLN A 373 -20.70 15.71 7.19
N LEU A 374 -19.86 14.67 7.22
CA LEU A 374 -19.09 14.20 6.09
C LEU A 374 -19.77 13.00 5.43
N ARG A 375 -20.43 13.23 4.29
CA ARG A 375 -20.98 12.16 3.44
C ARG A 375 -19.89 11.20 2.93
N ILE A 376 -20.26 9.98 2.55
CA ILE A 376 -19.33 8.94 2.09
C ILE A 376 -18.39 9.41 0.96
N ALA A 377 -18.88 10.21 0.02
CA ALA A 377 -18.01 10.77 -1.03
C ALA A 377 -16.87 11.65 -0.47
N TYR A 378 -17.13 12.43 0.60
CA TYR A 378 -16.09 13.24 1.26
C TYR A 378 -15.13 12.37 2.05
N ARG A 379 -15.65 11.38 2.78
CA ARG A 379 -14.83 10.39 3.47
C ARG A 379 -13.92 9.63 2.51
N ASN A 380 -14.44 9.25 1.32
CA ASN A 380 -13.67 8.58 0.27
C ASN A 380 -12.52 9.47 -0.20
N THR A 381 -12.78 10.74 -0.56
CA THR A 381 -11.71 11.67 -0.95
C THR A 381 -10.64 11.83 0.15
N ILE A 382 -11.05 11.95 1.42
CA ILE A 382 -10.12 12.09 2.54
C ILE A 382 -9.27 10.82 2.72
N ALA A 383 -9.91 9.65 2.81
CA ALA A 383 -9.24 8.37 3.02
C ALA A 383 -8.37 7.97 1.80
N ASN A 384 -8.83 8.26 0.58
CA ASN A 384 -8.09 8.08 -0.67
C ASN A 384 -6.76 8.85 -0.63
N MET A 385 -6.80 10.12 -0.25
CA MET A 385 -5.61 10.98 -0.20
C MET A 385 -4.70 10.75 1.01
N MET A 386 -4.99 9.75 1.84
CA MET A 386 -4.03 9.23 2.82
C MET A 386 -2.84 8.53 2.15
N ALA A 387 -2.93 8.23 0.85
CA ALA A 387 -1.79 7.83 0.03
C ALA A 387 -0.73 8.95 -0.03
N GLU A 388 -1.14 10.19 -0.32
CA GLU A 388 -0.27 11.37 -0.35
C GLU A 388 0.22 11.77 1.05
N ALA A 389 -0.48 11.36 2.10
CA ALA A 389 -0.07 11.55 3.49
C ALA A 389 0.91 10.48 4.00
N GLU A 390 1.31 9.51 3.17
CA GLU A 390 2.13 8.36 3.59
C GLU A 390 1.58 7.61 4.80
N ALA A 391 0.25 7.54 4.94
CA ALA A 391 -0.37 6.81 6.04
C ALA A 391 -0.39 5.32 5.73
N LEU A 392 -0.42 4.47 6.75
CA LEU A 392 -0.71 3.04 6.58
C LEU A 392 -2.08 2.87 5.92
N ASN A 393 -3.08 3.53 6.49
CA ASN A 393 -4.46 3.64 6.04
C ASN A 393 -5.09 4.94 6.58
N GLY A 394 -6.19 5.37 5.98
CA GLY A 394 -7.17 6.24 6.63
C GLY A 394 -8.42 5.44 6.90
N ILE A 395 -9.12 5.65 8.01
CA ILE A 395 -10.39 4.97 8.30
C ILE A 395 -11.38 5.90 8.99
N PHE A 396 -12.63 5.80 8.57
CA PHE A 396 -13.78 6.30 9.33
C PHE A 396 -14.51 5.07 9.87
N ALA A 397 -14.60 4.93 11.19
CA ALA A 397 -15.41 3.89 11.80
C ALA A 397 -16.85 3.94 11.23
N PRO A 398 -17.47 2.78 10.93
CA PRO A 398 -18.78 2.77 10.31
C PRO A 398 -19.85 3.31 11.26
N ASP A 399 -20.57 4.33 10.80
CA ASP A 399 -21.63 4.99 11.54
C ASP A 399 -22.94 5.01 10.72
N ASP A 400 -23.94 5.77 11.19
CA ASP A 400 -25.25 5.82 10.53
C ASP A 400 -25.19 6.35 9.10
N ILE A 401 -24.24 7.23 8.75
CA ILE A 401 -24.00 7.64 7.36
C ILE A 401 -23.55 6.45 6.52
N THR A 402 -22.59 5.66 7.03
CA THR A 402 -22.10 4.47 6.35
C THR A 402 -23.22 3.45 6.14
N PHE A 403 -23.97 3.11 7.19
CA PHE A 403 -25.06 2.15 7.08
C PHE A 403 -26.22 2.64 6.20
N ALA A 404 -26.53 3.94 6.22
CA ALA A 404 -27.55 4.51 5.33
C ALA A 404 -27.15 4.42 3.85
N TRP A 405 -25.86 4.63 3.55
CA TRP A 405 -25.33 4.52 2.18
C TRP A 405 -25.47 3.10 1.62
N TYR A 406 -25.13 2.07 2.40
CA TYR A 406 -25.30 0.68 2.00
C TYR A 406 -26.78 0.30 1.81
N ARG A 407 -27.65 0.70 2.75
CA ARG A 407 -29.10 0.47 2.62
C ARG A 407 -29.68 1.10 1.35
N ALA A 408 -29.26 2.32 1.01
CA ALA A 408 -29.71 3.00 -0.21
C ALA A 408 -29.31 2.27 -1.50
N LYS A 409 -28.28 1.42 -1.44
CA LYS A 409 -27.83 0.57 -2.55
C LYS A 409 -28.39 -0.86 -2.50
N GLY A 410 -29.30 -1.15 -1.56
CA GLY A 410 -29.87 -2.48 -1.39
C GLY A 410 -28.94 -3.49 -0.70
N ILE A 411 -27.80 -3.03 -0.15
CA ILE A 411 -26.84 -3.87 0.56
C ILE A 411 -27.21 -3.82 2.05
N VAL A 412 -27.93 -4.85 2.52
CA VAL A 412 -28.45 -4.91 3.89
C VAL A 412 -27.76 -5.98 4.75
N ASP A 413 -27.27 -7.04 4.12
CA ASP A 413 -26.60 -8.15 4.79
C ASP A 413 -25.10 -7.86 4.89
N LEU A 414 -24.70 -7.21 5.99
CA LEU A 414 -23.29 -6.90 6.28
C LEU A 414 -22.61 -8.06 7.03
N PRO A 415 -21.37 -8.44 6.67
CA PRO A 415 -20.72 -9.66 7.17
C PRO A 415 -20.24 -9.56 8.61
N TYR A 416 -20.09 -8.35 9.13
CA TYR A 416 -19.44 -8.08 10.41
C TYR A 416 -20.30 -7.21 11.33
N PRO A 417 -20.10 -7.31 12.66
CA PRO A 417 -20.85 -6.51 13.62
C PRO A 417 -20.59 -5.02 13.45
N ARG A 418 -21.49 -4.20 13.99
CA ARG A 418 -21.19 -2.77 14.20
C ARG A 418 -20.08 -2.64 15.24
N PHE A 419 -19.15 -1.75 15.00
CA PHE A 419 -18.05 -1.44 15.91
C PHE A 419 -17.72 0.04 15.83
N ALA A 420 -17.01 0.52 16.84
CA ALA A 420 -16.49 1.88 16.96
C ALA A 420 -15.10 1.79 17.60
N PRO A 421 -14.24 2.81 17.43
CA PRO A 421 -12.96 2.84 18.15
C PRO A 421 -13.23 2.78 19.65
N GLY A 422 -12.39 2.01 20.36
CA GLY A 422 -12.49 1.82 21.80
C GLY A 422 -12.38 3.13 22.57
N ALA A 423 -13.12 3.23 23.67
CA ALA A 423 -13.16 4.44 24.50
C ALA A 423 -11.79 4.80 25.12
N ASP A 424 -10.94 3.79 25.33
CA ASP A 424 -9.61 3.92 25.92
C ASP A 424 -8.50 3.71 24.86
N ALA A 425 -8.84 3.72 23.57
CA ALA A 425 -7.87 3.56 22.49
C ALA A 425 -6.81 4.67 22.53
N VAL A 426 -5.54 4.29 22.40
CA VAL A 426 -4.40 5.21 22.49
C VAL A 426 -3.93 5.62 21.10
N TYR A 427 -3.77 6.93 20.91
CA TYR A 427 -3.25 7.51 19.68
C TYR A 427 -1.91 8.19 19.97
N ALA A 428 -0.89 7.90 19.16
CA ALA A 428 0.42 8.54 19.28
C ALA A 428 0.33 10.05 18.97
N ILE A 429 -0.59 10.42 18.08
CA ILE A 429 -0.94 11.82 17.79
C ILE A 429 -2.46 11.94 17.82
N ASP A 430 -2.97 12.82 18.65
CA ASP A 430 -4.40 13.10 18.75
C ASP A 430 -4.62 14.58 18.45
N GLU A 431 -5.22 14.87 17.30
CA GLU A 431 -5.38 16.23 16.81
C GLU A 431 -6.80 16.51 16.32
N THR A 432 -7.09 17.81 16.17
CA THR A 432 -8.38 18.30 15.73
C THR A 432 -8.19 19.17 14.49
N ILE A 433 -9.04 18.95 13.49
CA ILE A 433 -9.24 19.89 12.38
C ILE A 433 -10.55 20.65 12.61
N GLU A 434 -10.44 21.97 12.71
CA GLU A 434 -11.60 22.86 12.84
C GLU A 434 -12.18 23.15 11.45
N LEU A 435 -13.31 22.51 11.14
CA LEU A 435 -13.98 22.65 9.84
C LEU A 435 -14.49 24.07 9.56
N THR A 436 -14.78 24.84 10.61
CA THR A 436 -15.24 26.24 10.50
C THR A 436 -14.21 27.14 9.82
N GLY A 437 -12.92 26.86 10.03
CA GLY A 437 -11.81 27.62 9.43
C GLY A 437 -11.30 27.04 8.10
N VAL A 438 -11.85 25.91 7.63
CA VAL A 438 -11.47 25.36 6.33
C VAL A 438 -12.17 26.16 5.24
N MET A 439 -11.41 26.56 4.22
CA MET A 439 -11.89 27.24 3.01
C MET A 439 -11.65 26.35 1.80
N PRO A 440 -12.21 26.64 0.62
CA PRO A 440 -11.82 25.95 -0.61
C PRO A 440 -10.29 26.01 -0.83
N MET A 441 -9.66 24.88 -1.14
CA MET A 441 -8.21 24.73 -1.25
C MET A 441 -7.76 24.30 -2.66
N ILE A 442 -6.58 24.77 -3.09
CA ILE A 442 -5.93 24.37 -4.34
C ILE A 442 -4.49 23.92 -4.04
N ALA A 443 -4.12 22.73 -4.52
CA ALA A 443 -2.72 22.27 -4.51
C ALA A 443 -1.98 22.80 -5.74
N LYS A 444 -0.94 23.61 -5.53
CA LYS A 444 -0.07 24.11 -6.60
C LYS A 444 0.94 23.02 -7.01
N PRO A 445 1.46 23.05 -8.26
CA PRO A 445 2.55 22.17 -8.65
C PRO A 445 3.77 22.31 -7.70
N PHE A 446 4.56 21.27 -7.47
CA PHE A 446 4.45 19.90 -7.99
C PHE A 446 4.10 18.89 -6.88
N SER A 447 3.46 19.33 -5.78
CA SER A 447 3.13 18.48 -4.63
C SER A 447 1.71 18.71 -4.11
N PRO A 448 0.93 17.66 -3.78
CA PRO A 448 -0.39 17.77 -3.15
C PRO A 448 -0.37 18.55 -1.83
N GLY A 449 0.73 18.48 -1.07
CA GLY A 449 0.89 19.24 0.17
C GLY A 449 1.17 20.73 -0.03
N ASN A 450 1.45 21.17 -1.27
CA ASN A 450 1.63 22.58 -1.62
C ASN A 450 0.27 23.28 -1.80
N ALA A 451 -0.61 23.13 -0.80
CA ALA A 451 -1.98 23.60 -0.85
C ALA A 451 -2.13 25.00 -0.25
N PHE A 452 -3.02 25.80 -0.86
CA PHE A 452 -3.34 27.17 -0.48
C PHE A 452 -4.84 27.40 -0.53
N PRO A 453 -5.38 28.35 0.24
CA PRO A 453 -6.74 28.86 0.01
C PRO A 453 -6.91 29.28 -1.45
N ALA A 454 -8.02 28.91 -2.06
CA ALA A 454 -8.28 29.17 -3.48
C ALA A 454 -8.21 30.66 -3.82
N GLU A 455 -8.61 31.54 -2.90
CA GLU A 455 -8.56 33.00 -3.04
C GLU A 455 -7.13 33.55 -3.17
N GLU A 456 -6.11 32.85 -2.65
CA GLU A 456 -4.71 33.25 -2.77
C GLU A 456 -4.06 32.81 -4.11
N VAL A 457 -4.81 32.09 -4.94
CA VAL A 457 -4.34 31.56 -6.24
C VAL A 457 -5.10 32.20 -7.41
N ALA A 458 -6.27 32.78 -7.14
CA ALA A 458 -7.21 33.32 -8.12
C ALA A 458 -6.72 34.57 -8.86
#